data_AF-A0A562CVQ7-F1
#
_entry.id   AF-A0A562CVQ7-F1
#
_cell.length_a   1.000
_cell.length_b   1.000
_cell.length_c   1.000
_cell.angle_alpha   90.00
_cell.angle_beta   90.00
_cell.angle_gamma   90.00
#
_symmetry.space_group_name_H-M   'P 1'
#
loop_
_entity.id
_entity.type
_entity.pdbx_description
1 polymer ?
#
loop_
_entity_poly.entity_id
_entity_poly.type
_entity_poly.pdbx_seq_one_letter_code
_entity_poly.pdbx_strand_id
1 'polypeptide(L)'
;MSHPDDTATGHPDDLDTEVDGVAEHGGVDPAAPTAGDGEEATYGQIGEPFDRRSPFYYGFVGALGALSAWWLFQAVAGIGSVLMLVVVSFFLAAGLNPAVEFLQRRGLRRSIAVTTVIVMALGTVALFVVAIVPVITDQVQSITSNAPGWLDQLQENKRIQELNREYDIIDKLKEKITDENFVTALFGGALGFGLKIVSALFNLFVIVVLTLYFLASLKTTTHAIYRLAPASRRDRVTRLGDKVISNIGGYVSGAFIVALCAGLTSLVFLWFTPIGEYAVALAFVVAVLDVIPMIGATLGAVVVSAIAFATDFKTGIACVIFYVVYQQFENYVIYPRVMSKSVDLPGAVIVIAALVGTALLGVVGALLAIPAAAAVLLVVREVVVKRQDLR
;
A
#
# COMPACT_ATOMS: atom_id res chain seq x y z
N MET A 1 87.34 1.31 -34.83
CA MET A 1 88.50 1.33 -35.76
C MET A 1 89.33 0.10 -35.41
N SER A 2 89.71 -0.71 -36.40
CA SER A 2 90.66 -1.85 -36.30
C SER A 2 90.50 -2.84 -35.12
N HIS A 3 89.96 -4.03 -35.42
CA HIS A 3 90.55 -5.29 -34.94
C HIS A 3 92.00 -5.43 -35.48
N PRO A 4 92.78 -6.38 -34.96
CA PRO A 4 93.15 -7.49 -35.85
C PRO A 4 92.84 -8.87 -35.27
N ASP A 5 92.61 -9.82 -36.18
CA ASP A 5 92.62 -11.27 -35.94
C ASP A 5 94.00 -11.86 -36.26
N ASP A 6 94.28 -13.08 -35.79
CA ASP A 6 95.08 -14.13 -36.47
C ASP A 6 95.37 -15.31 -35.52
N THR A 7 95.41 -16.60 -35.91
CA THR A 7 94.74 -17.37 -36.98
C THR A 7 94.89 -18.89 -36.68
N ALA A 8 94.33 -19.74 -37.57
CA ALA A 8 94.75 -21.13 -37.88
C ALA A 8 94.24 -22.30 -37.01
N THR A 9 93.91 -23.49 -37.55
CA THR A 9 93.53 -23.93 -38.93
C THR A 9 92.97 -25.36 -38.84
N GLY A 10 91.95 -25.73 -39.64
CA GLY A 10 91.52 -27.14 -39.78
C GLY A 10 90.26 -27.35 -40.65
N HIS A 11 90.47 -27.76 -41.91
CA HIS A 11 89.48 -28.17 -42.94
C HIS A 11 89.97 -29.52 -43.54
N PRO A 12 89.24 -30.35 -44.34
CA PRO A 12 87.92 -30.23 -45.01
C PRO A 12 86.84 -31.18 -44.42
N ASP A 13 85.52 -31.19 -44.76
CA ASP A 13 84.71 -31.01 -46.01
C ASP A 13 84.52 -32.27 -46.90
N ASP A 14 83.31 -32.37 -47.50
CA ASP A 14 82.82 -33.27 -48.58
C ASP A 14 82.62 -34.79 -48.28
N LEU A 15 81.57 -35.51 -48.75
CA LEU A 15 80.43 -35.21 -49.65
C LEU A 15 79.22 -36.19 -49.47
N ASP A 16 78.06 -35.79 -50.00
CA ASP A 16 76.70 -36.38 -50.12
C ASP A 16 76.45 -37.92 -50.12
N THR A 17 75.33 -38.37 -49.52
CA THR A 17 74.17 -38.99 -50.25
C THR A 17 72.91 -39.28 -49.40
N GLU A 18 71.74 -39.22 -50.08
CA GLU A 18 70.35 -39.61 -49.73
C GLU A 18 70.20 -40.92 -48.92
N VAL A 19 69.20 -41.16 -48.05
CA VAL A 19 67.72 -41.35 -48.22
C VAL A 19 67.13 -41.48 -46.78
N ASP A 20 65.92 -41.09 -46.30
CA ASP A 20 64.62 -40.54 -46.78
C ASP A 20 63.95 -39.69 -45.64
N GLY A 21 62.71 -39.21 -45.83
CA GLY A 21 61.67 -39.25 -44.77
C GLY A 21 61.07 -37.92 -44.29
N VAL A 22 60.00 -37.45 -44.94
CA VAL A 22 59.23 -36.24 -44.53
C VAL A 22 57.98 -36.60 -43.71
N ALA A 23 57.82 -36.00 -42.52
CA ALA A 23 56.53 -35.86 -41.82
C ALA A 23 56.55 -34.64 -40.86
N GLU A 24 55.42 -33.96 -40.69
CA GLU A 24 55.30 -32.70 -39.94
C GLU A 24 54.75 -32.88 -38.51
N HIS A 25 54.95 -31.83 -37.69
CA HIS A 25 54.12 -31.39 -36.56
C HIS A 25 53.74 -32.37 -35.42
N GLY A 26 54.16 -32.01 -34.20
CA GLY A 26 53.58 -32.49 -32.95
C GLY A 26 53.81 -31.49 -31.80
N GLY A 27 52.79 -30.72 -31.43
CA GLY A 27 52.85 -29.81 -30.28
C GLY A 27 52.69 -30.54 -28.95
N VAL A 28 53.27 -30.00 -27.87
CA VAL A 28 53.10 -30.59 -26.52
C VAL A 28 51.69 -30.31 -26.00
N ASP A 29 50.85 -31.33 -25.99
CA ASP A 29 49.51 -31.30 -25.41
C ASP A 29 49.59 -31.51 -23.88
N PRO A 30 49.10 -30.58 -23.04
CA PRO A 30 49.07 -30.75 -21.59
C PRO A 30 48.00 -31.74 -21.08
N ALA A 31 47.21 -32.37 -21.96
CA ALA A 31 46.13 -33.30 -21.60
C ALA A 31 46.52 -34.80 -21.60
N ALA A 32 47.81 -35.14 -21.59
CA ALA A 32 48.26 -36.53 -21.46
C ALA A 32 47.91 -37.12 -20.07
N PRO A 33 47.05 -38.16 -19.96
CA PRO A 33 46.71 -38.73 -18.66
C PRO A 33 47.86 -39.59 -18.14
N THR A 34 48.45 -39.19 -17.01
CA THR A 34 49.39 -40.03 -16.28
C THR A 34 48.67 -41.26 -15.73
N ALA A 35 49.01 -42.45 -16.23
CA ALA A 35 48.53 -43.71 -15.67
C ALA A 35 49.15 -43.91 -14.27
N GLY A 36 48.39 -43.52 -13.24
CA GLY A 36 48.72 -43.75 -11.83
C GLY A 36 48.02 -44.99 -11.30
N ASP A 37 48.74 -45.79 -10.52
CA ASP A 37 48.23 -47.04 -9.97
C ASP A 37 47.18 -46.85 -8.86
N GLY A 38 46.13 -47.67 -8.92
CA GLY A 38 45.74 -48.47 -7.75
C GLY A 38 45.06 -47.81 -6.55
N GLU A 39 44.70 -46.52 -6.55
CA GLU A 39 43.82 -46.01 -5.49
C GLU A 39 42.40 -46.60 -5.63
N GLU A 40 41.99 -47.43 -4.67
CA GLU A 40 40.61 -47.92 -4.56
C GLU A 40 39.66 -46.74 -4.29
N ALA A 41 38.99 -46.27 -5.35
CA ALA A 41 37.97 -45.25 -5.24
C ALA A 41 36.87 -45.69 -4.27
N THR A 42 36.90 -45.15 -3.04
CA THR A 42 36.10 -45.60 -1.88
C THR A 42 34.59 -45.50 -2.07
N TYR A 43 34.16 -44.82 -3.15
CA TYR A 43 32.75 -44.62 -3.53
C TYR A 43 32.45 -45.09 -4.97
N GLY A 44 33.35 -45.87 -5.58
CA GLY A 44 33.20 -46.42 -6.94
C GLY A 44 33.64 -45.46 -8.06
N GLN A 45 33.47 -45.91 -9.31
CA GLN A 45 33.77 -45.09 -10.50
C GLN A 45 32.72 -44.00 -10.69
N ILE A 46 33.16 -42.80 -11.10
CA ILE A 46 32.28 -41.66 -11.37
C ILE A 46 31.50 -41.93 -12.67
N GLY A 47 30.16 -42.03 -12.55
CA GLY A 47 29.27 -42.21 -13.69
C GLY A 47 29.17 -40.99 -14.62
N GLU A 48 28.65 -41.20 -15.82
CA GLU A 48 28.53 -40.14 -16.83
C GLU A 48 27.69 -38.94 -16.35
N PRO A 49 28.10 -37.69 -16.67
CA PRO A 49 27.37 -36.50 -16.25
C PRO A 49 26.02 -36.38 -16.96
N PHE A 50 24.95 -36.08 -16.20
CA PHE A 50 23.59 -35.91 -16.72
C PHE A 50 23.52 -35.03 -17.97
N ASP A 51 22.96 -35.56 -19.07
CA ASP A 51 22.74 -34.80 -20.29
C ASP A 51 21.71 -33.67 -20.06
N ARG A 52 22.25 -32.45 -20.01
CA ARG A 52 21.49 -31.19 -19.87
C ARG A 52 20.68 -30.82 -21.11
N ARG A 53 20.84 -31.53 -22.23
CA ARG A 53 20.04 -31.37 -23.46
C ARG A 53 18.86 -32.35 -23.53
N SER A 54 18.80 -33.35 -22.64
CA SER A 54 17.73 -34.35 -22.65
C SER A 54 16.36 -33.70 -22.39
N PRO A 55 15.28 -34.10 -23.10
CA PRO A 55 13.94 -33.58 -22.86
C PRO A 55 13.46 -33.79 -21.42
N PHE A 56 13.91 -34.87 -20.77
CA PHE A 56 13.62 -35.14 -19.36
C PHE A 56 14.26 -34.10 -18.44
N TYR A 57 15.52 -33.70 -18.66
CA TYR A 57 16.18 -32.66 -17.85
C TYR A 57 15.45 -31.31 -17.96
N TYR A 58 15.08 -30.90 -19.18
CA TYR A 58 14.28 -29.68 -19.38
C TYR A 58 12.91 -29.76 -18.72
N GLY A 59 12.20 -30.89 -18.85
CA GLY A 59 10.90 -31.11 -18.20
C GLY A 59 11.01 -31.07 -16.67
N PHE A 60 12.01 -31.74 -16.10
CA PHE A 60 12.23 -31.81 -14.66
C PHE A 60 12.63 -30.45 -14.08
N VAL A 61 13.63 -29.77 -14.65
CA VAL A 61 14.07 -28.44 -14.18
C VAL A 61 12.98 -27.39 -14.39
N GLY A 62 12.24 -27.46 -15.52
CA GLY A 62 11.10 -26.59 -15.78
C GLY A 62 9.96 -26.78 -14.78
N ALA A 63 9.59 -28.03 -14.49
CA ALA A 63 8.56 -28.35 -13.50
C ALA A 63 8.97 -27.96 -12.08
N LEU A 64 10.22 -28.22 -11.66
CA LEU A 64 10.74 -27.84 -10.35
C LEU A 64 10.82 -26.31 -10.21
N GLY A 65 11.22 -25.60 -11.27
CA GLY A 65 11.16 -24.14 -11.35
C GLY A 65 9.73 -23.59 -11.25
N ALA A 66 8.77 -24.20 -11.94
CA ALA A 66 7.36 -23.81 -11.87
C ALA A 66 6.74 -24.08 -10.48
N LEU A 67 7.03 -25.23 -9.88
CA LEU A 67 6.56 -25.60 -8.53
C LEU A 67 7.15 -24.69 -7.45
N SER A 68 8.44 -24.36 -7.54
CA SER A 68 9.08 -23.44 -6.58
C SER A 68 8.62 -21.99 -6.78
N ALA A 69 8.35 -21.55 -8.01
CA ALA A 69 7.71 -20.26 -8.29
C ALA A 69 6.26 -20.20 -7.77
N TRP A 70 5.48 -21.28 -7.94
CA TRP A 70 4.11 -21.38 -7.41
C TRP A 70 4.09 -21.42 -5.87
N TRP A 71 5.00 -22.18 -5.24
CA TRP A 71 5.15 -22.19 -3.78
C TRP A 71 5.55 -20.81 -3.25
N LEU A 72 6.49 -20.13 -3.92
CA LEU A 72 6.90 -18.77 -3.56
C LEU A 72 5.72 -17.78 -3.70
N PHE A 73 4.93 -17.88 -4.77
CA PHE A 73 3.71 -17.09 -4.96
C PHE A 73 2.70 -17.33 -3.83
N GLN A 74 2.44 -18.59 -3.46
CA GLN A 74 1.54 -18.96 -2.37
C GLN A 74 2.06 -18.47 -1.00
N ALA A 75 3.38 -18.53 -0.77
CA ALA A 75 4.00 -17.99 0.44
C ALA A 75 3.86 -16.46 0.53
N VAL A 76 4.09 -15.74 -0.57
CA VAL A 76 3.91 -14.28 -0.68
C VAL A 76 2.44 -13.88 -0.52
N ALA A 77 1.50 -14.63 -1.11
CA ALA A 77 0.08 -14.42 -0.94
C ALA A 77 -0.37 -14.67 0.51
N GLY A 78 0.15 -15.72 1.16
CA GLY A 78 -0.13 -16.03 2.57
C GLY A 78 0.32 -14.95 3.55
N ILE A 79 1.41 -14.24 3.27
CA ILE A 79 1.84 -13.06 4.05
C ILE A 79 1.26 -11.73 3.54
N GLY A 80 0.36 -11.75 2.55
CA GLY A 80 -0.16 -10.55 1.88
C GLY A 80 -0.82 -9.56 2.84
N SER A 81 -1.49 -10.04 3.89
CA SER A 81 -2.05 -9.19 4.96
C SER A 81 -0.96 -8.42 5.73
N VAL A 82 0.14 -9.09 6.08
CA VAL A 82 1.29 -8.48 6.78
C VAL A 82 2.01 -7.48 5.86
N LEU A 83 2.18 -7.82 4.58
CA LEU A 83 2.74 -6.90 3.58
C LEU A 83 1.86 -5.66 3.40
N MET A 84 0.53 -5.80 3.45
CA MET A 84 -0.39 -4.66 3.42
C MET A 84 -0.27 -3.78 4.67
N LEU A 85 -0.14 -4.36 5.87
CA LEU A 85 0.15 -3.59 7.09
C LEU A 85 1.48 -2.81 6.98
N VAL A 86 2.53 -3.43 6.39
CA VAL A 86 3.81 -2.78 6.10
C VAL A 86 3.65 -1.59 5.15
N VAL A 87 2.96 -1.78 4.01
CA VAL A 87 2.76 -0.73 3.00
C VAL A 87 1.93 0.44 3.55
N VAL A 88 0.83 0.16 4.25
CA VAL A 88 0.00 1.18 4.91
C VAL A 88 0.82 1.96 5.94
N SER A 89 1.62 1.27 6.74
CA SER A 89 2.43 1.92 7.78
C SER A 89 3.53 2.82 7.20
N PHE A 90 4.17 2.39 6.09
CA PHE A 90 5.15 3.21 5.38
C PHE A 90 4.49 4.44 4.72
N PHE A 91 3.29 4.27 4.17
CA PHE A 91 2.50 5.34 3.55
C PHE A 91 2.04 6.39 4.57
N LEU A 92 1.53 5.96 5.72
CA LEU A 92 1.19 6.83 6.85
C LEU A 92 2.45 7.53 7.40
N ALA A 93 3.58 6.83 7.52
CA ALA A 93 4.85 7.43 7.94
C ALA A 93 5.33 8.52 6.97
N ALA A 94 5.19 8.30 5.65
CA ALA A 94 5.47 9.33 4.65
C ALA A 94 4.53 10.54 4.79
N GLY A 95 3.24 10.30 5.05
CA GLY A 95 2.22 11.35 5.27
C GLY A 95 2.35 12.14 6.57
N LEU A 96 2.87 11.54 7.63
CA LEU A 96 3.14 12.19 8.91
C LEU A 96 4.52 12.89 8.97
N ASN A 97 5.46 12.53 8.08
CA ASN A 97 6.78 13.18 8.03
C ASN A 97 6.71 14.71 7.79
N PRO A 98 5.82 15.26 6.93
CA PRO A 98 5.59 16.70 6.84
C PRO A 98 5.27 17.41 8.18
N ALA A 99 4.48 16.80 9.07
CA ALA A 99 4.21 17.35 10.39
C ALA A 99 5.45 17.30 11.29
N VAL A 100 6.20 16.18 11.24
CA VAL A 100 7.49 16.02 11.92
C VAL A 100 8.54 17.03 11.42
N GLU A 101 8.54 17.35 10.13
CA GLU A 101 9.41 18.39 9.55
C GLU A 101 8.97 19.80 9.92
N PHE A 102 7.67 20.09 9.99
CA PHE A 102 7.16 21.37 10.47
C PHE A 102 7.62 21.66 11.92
N LEU A 103 7.57 20.64 12.79
CA LEU A 103 8.11 20.74 14.15
C LEU A 103 9.64 20.92 14.16
N GLN A 104 10.39 20.21 13.31
CA GLN A 104 11.85 20.40 13.18
C GLN A 104 12.21 21.81 12.69
N ARG A 105 11.43 22.38 11.77
CA ARG A 105 11.60 23.77 11.29
C ARG A 105 11.29 24.81 12.38
N ARG A 106 10.60 24.43 13.46
CA ARG A 106 10.44 25.22 14.70
C ARG A 106 11.48 24.89 15.79
N GLY A 107 12.56 24.19 15.44
CA GLY A 107 13.71 23.93 16.33
C GLY A 107 13.65 22.63 17.15
N LEU A 108 12.59 21.82 17.02
CA LEU A 108 12.49 20.55 17.76
C LEU A 108 13.44 19.48 17.19
N ARG A 109 14.19 18.80 18.06
CA ARG A 109 15.04 17.65 17.68
C ARG A 109 14.18 16.55 17.05
N ARG A 110 14.68 15.83 16.04
CA ARG A 110 13.91 14.81 15.29
C ARG A 110 13.19 13.80 16.18
N SER A 111 13.82 13.31 17.25
CA SER A 111 13.19 12.41 18.22
C SER A 111 11.94 13.04 18.86
N ILE A 112 12.07 14.24 19.42
CA ILE A 112 10.96 14.96 20.07
C ILE A 112 9.85 15.25 19.05
N ALA A 113 10.20 15.75 17.86
CA ALA A 113 9.23 16.03 16.80
C ALA A 113 8.45 14.77 16.36
N VAL A 114 9.12 13.63 16.25
CA VAL A 114 8.49 12.32 16.00
C VAL A 114 7.57 11.95 17.17
N THR A 115 8.06 11.94 18.41
CA THR A 115 7.25 11.62 19.60
C THR A 115 6.02 12.53 19.74
N THR A 116 6.12 13.83 19.46
CA THR A 116 4.97 14.76 19.52
C THR A 116 3.90 14.40 18.48
N VAL A 117 4.27 14.15 17.22
CA VAL A 117 3.30 13.74 16.18
C VAL A 117 2.65 12.40 16.52
N ILE A 118 3.41 11.49 17.14
CA ILE A 118 2.92 10.18 17.58
C ILE A 118 1.91 10.29 18.72
N VAL A 119 2.23 11.06 19.77
CA VAL A 119 1.33 11.28 20.91
C VAL A 119 0.06 12.01 20.47
N MET A 120 0.17 12.97 19.55
CA MET A 120 -0.98 13.62 18.93
C MET A 120 -1.84 12.60 18.17
N ALA A 121 -1.28 11.81 17.25
CA ALA A 121 -2.02 10.82 16.48
C ALA A 121 -2.71 9.76 17.36
N LEU A 122 -2.02 9.25 18.39
CA LEU A 122 -2.57 8.32 19.37
C LEU A 122 -3.70 8.96 20.20
N GLY A 123 -3.54 10.21 20.65
CA GLY A 123 -4.57 10.95 21.37
C GLY A 123 -5.81 11.21 20.51
N THR A 124 -5.61 11.57 19.24
CA THR A 124 -6.67 11.76 18.23
C THR A 124 -7.45 10.46 18.00
N VAL A 125 -6.78 9.31 17.89
CA VAL A 125 -7.42 7.98 17.77
C VAL A 125 -8.15 7.58 19.06
N ALA A 126 -7.55 7.79 20.24
CA ALA A 126 -8.17 7.44 21.52
C ALA A 126 -9.43 8.30 21.79
N LEU A 127 -9.37 9.60 21.50
CA LEU A 127 -10.51 10.51 21.59
C LEU A 127 -11.67 10.04 20.70
N PHE A 128 -11.39 9.59 19.48
CA PHE A 128 -12.41 9.05 18.59
C PHE A 128 -13.05 7.79 19.15
N VAL A 129 -12.27 6.82 19.64
CA VAL A 129 -12.83 5.58 20.23
C VAL A 129 -13.73 5.89 21.42
N VAL A 130 -13.34 6.83 22.28
CA VAL A 130 -14.18 7.27 23.41
C VAL A 130 -15.44 8.01 22.94
N ALA A 131 -15.34 8.85 21.90
CA ALA A 131 -16.46 9.65 21.42
C ALA A 131 -17.47 8.86 20.56
N ILE A 132 -17.04 7.83 19.81
CA ILE A 132 -17.91 7.10 18.88
C ILE A 132 -18.74 5.99 19.56
N VAL A 133 -18.27 5.43 20.68
CA VAL A 133 -19.00 4.41 21.46
C VAL A 133 -20.39 4.87 21.93
N PRO A 134 -20.58 6.06 22.55
CA PRO A 134 -21.91 6.53 22.91
C PRO A 134 -22.78 6.74 21.67
N VAL A 135 -22.28 7.36 20.59
CA VAL A 135 -23.07 7.52 19.35
C VAL A 135 -23.59 6.18 18.83
N ILE A 136 -22.75 5.15 18.78
CA ILE A 136 -23.18 3.82 18.30
C ILE A 136 -24.23 3.21 19.25
N THR A 137 -24.03 3.33 20.57
CA THR A 137 -24.98 2.82 21.58
C THR A 137 -26.33 3.54 21.48
N ASP A 138 -26.32 4.86 21.53
CA ASP A 138 -27.51 5.71 21.59
C ASP A 138 -28.30 5.65 20.28
N GLN A 139 -27.62 5.59 19.12
CA GLN A 139 -28.29 5.45 17.82
C GLN A 139 -28.87 4.05 17.61
N VAL A 140 -28.21 2.98 18.08
CA VAL A 140 -28.81 1.63 18.09
C VAL A 140 -30.04 1.60 19.01
N GLN A 141 -29.95 2.17 20.21
CA GLN A 141 -31.08 2.25 21.14
C GLN A 141 -32.22 3.11 20.59
N SER A 142 -31.92 4.24 19.93
CA SER A 142 -32.92 5.08 19.25
C SER A 142 -33.62 4.33 18.13
N ILE A 143 -32.88 3.61 17.26
CA ILE A 143 -33.49 2.80 16.20
C ILE A 143 -34.38 1.71 16.77
N THR A 144 -33.91 0.90 17.72
CA THR A 144 -34.73 -0.19 18.30
C THR A 144 -35.97 0.32 19.07
N SER A 145 -35.90 1.49 19.72
CA SER A 145 -37.04 2.05 20.46
C SER A 145 -38.02 2.87 19.61
N ASN A 146 -37.54 3.63 18.63
CA ASN A 146 -38.37 4.54 17.82
C ASN A 146 -38.85 3.93 16.48
N ALA A 147 -38.15 2.95 15.91
CA ALA A 147 -38.54 2.35 14.63
C ALA A 147 -39.96 1.74 14.62
N PRO A 148 -40.48 1.10 15.70
CA PRO A 148 -41.88 0.68 15.73
C PRO A 148 -42.85 1.84 15.46
N GLY A 149 -42.63 3.00 16.12
CA GLY A 149 -43.45 4.20 15.95
C GLY A 149 -43.27 4.91 14.60
N TRP A 150 -42.07 4.86 14.01
CA TRP A 150 -41.87 5.31 12.62
C TRP A 150 -42.62 4.41 11.63
N LEU A 151 -42.66 3.10 11.87
CA LEU A 151 -43.41 2.14 11.07
C LEU A 151 -44.93 2.29 11.26
N ASP A 152 -45.40 2.68 12.45
CA ASP A 152 -46.80 3.07 12.68
C ASP A 152 -47.18 4.33 11.88
N GLN A 153 -46.36 5.39 11.92
CA GLN A 153 -46.56 6.60 11.12
C GLN A 153 -46.56 6.32 9.60
N LEU A 154 -45.79 5.34 9.15
CA LEU A 154 -45.82 4.88 7.76
C LEU A 154 -47.12 4.09 7.43
N GLN A 155 -47.70 3.37 8.39
CA GLN A 155 -49.00 2.69 8.23
C GLN A 155 -50.19 3.67 8.18
N GLU A 156 -50.06 4.92 8.65
CA GLU A 156 -51.08 5.97 8.46
C GLU A 156 -51.23 6.39 6.99
N ASN A 157 -50.19 6.23 6.17
CA ASN A 157 -50.25 6.50 4.74
C ASN A 157 -50.97 5.36 4.01
N LYS A 158 -52.20 5.61 3.55
CA LYS A 158 -53.06 4.65 2.83
C LYS A 158 -52.32 3.85 1.74
N ARG A 159 -51.42 4.48 1.00
CA ARG A 159 -50.69 3.84 -0.12
C ARG A 159 -49.61 2.85 0.33
N ILE A 160 -49.11 3.02 1.56
CA ILE A 160 -48.23 2.05 2.24
C ILE A 160 -49.07 0.98 2.95
N GLN A 161 -50.24 1.36 3.49
CA GLN A 161 -51.18 0.44 4.13
C GLN A 161 -51.74 -0.61 3.15
N GLU A 162 -52.01 -0.21 1.90
CA GLU A 162 -52.35 -1.12 0.79
C GLU A 162 -51.18 -2.08 0.49
N LEU A 163 -49.96 -1.55 0.31
CA LEU A 163 -48.77 -2.35 -0.02
C LEU A 163 -48.38 -3.31 1.12
N ASN A 164 -48.65 -2.95 2.38
CA ASN A 164 -48.41 -3.83 3.52
C ASN A 164 -49.37 -5.03 3.54
N ARG A 165 -50.65 -4.81 3.21
CA ARG A 165 -51.67 -5.90 3.16
C ARG A 165 -51.40 -6.97 2.12
N GLU A 166 -50.57 -6.69 1.12
CA GLU A 166 -50.24 -7.64 0.05
C GLU A 166 -48.97 -8.47 0.36
N TYR A 167 -48.09 -8.00 1.26
CA TYR A 167 -46.74 -8.56 1.44
C TYR A 167 -46.25 -8.67 2.92
N ASP A 168 -47.00 -8.17 3.90
CA ASP A 168 -46.65 -7.98 5.33
C ASP A 168 -45.24 -7.39 5.59
N ILE A 169 -44.81 -6.46 4.73
CA ILE A 169 -43.44 -5.91 4.76
C ILE A 169 -43.15 -5.22 6.09
N ILE A 170 -44.07 -4.40 6.60
CA ILE A 170 -43.89 -3.64 7.83
C ILE A 170 -43.88 -4.56 9.04
N ASP A 171 -44.74 -5.55 9.10
CA ASP A 171 -44.86 -6.42 10.27
C ASP A 171 -43.66 -7.39 10.35
N LYS A 172 -43.17 -7.88 9.20
CA LYS A 172 -41.88 -8.60 9.09
C LYS A 172 -40.67 -7.70 9.42
N LEU A 173 -40.75 -6.38 9.15
CA LEU A 173 -39.72 -5.42 9.59
C LEU A 173 -39.78 -5.17 11.10
N LYS A 174 -40.98 -4.95 11.67
CA LYS A 174 -41.19 -4.75 13.11
C LYS A 174 -40.62 -5.93 13.88
N GLU A 175 -41.10 -7.14 13.61
CA GLU A 175 -40.63 -8.39 14.22
C GLU A 175 -39.09 -8.49 14.17
N LYS A 176 -38.51 -8.31 12.98
CA LYS A 176 -37.07 -8.41 12.75
C LYS A 176 -36.23 -7.30 13.41
N ILE A 177 -36.81 -6.15 13.76
CA ILE A 177 -36.12 -5.03 14.45
C ILE A 177 -36.27 -5.13 15.98
N THR A 178 -37.41 -5.65 16.47
CA THR A 178 -37.69 -5.83 17.91
C THR A 178 -37.14 -7.12 18.50
N ASP A 179 -36.81 -8.12 17.67
CA ASP A 179 -36.12 -9.34 18.10
C ASP A 179 -34.76 -9.00 18.75
N GLU A 180 -34.51 -9.51 19.96
CA GLU A 180 -33.21 -9.36 20.64
C GLU A 180 -32.06 -9.94 19.79
N ASN A 181 -32.37 -10.89 18.91
CA ASN A 181 -31.41 -11.44 17.96
C ASN A 181 -31.13 -10.51 16.77
N PHE A 182 -31.77 -9.36 16.60
CA PHE A 182 -31.46 -8.39 15.54
C PHE A 182 -30.02 -7.90 15.62
N VAL A 183 -29.59 -7.45 16.81
CA VAL A 183 -28.20 -7.03 17.08
C VAL A 183 -27.25 -8.22 16.95
N THR A 184 -27.64 -9.39 17.47
CA THR A 184 -26.88 -10.64 17.36
C THR A 184 -26.66 -11.05 15.90
N ALA A 185 -27.67 -10.95 15.04
CA ALA A 185 -27.62 -11.32 13.63
C ALA A 185 -26.84 -10.29 12.77
N LEU A 186 -26.99 -8.99 13.05
CA LEU A 186 -26.23 -7.93 12.39
C LEU A 186 -24.72 -8.04 12.65
N PHE A 187 -24.32 -8.27 13.91
CA PHE A 187 -22.91 -8.18 14.31
C PHE A 187 -22.20 -9.54 14.43
N GLY A 188 -22.93 -10.65 14.46
CA GLY A 188 -22.41 -12.01 14.63
C GLY A 188 -22.28 -12.44 16.11
N GLY A 189 -23.20 -11.95 16.95
CA GLY A 189 -23.22 -12.13 18.40
C GLY A 189 -22.14 -11.35 19.14
N ALA A 190 -22.32 -11.18 20.45
CA ALA A 190 -21.40 -10.42 21.30
C ALA A 190 -19.94 -10.93 21.22
N LEU A 191 -19.74 -12.25 21.14
CA LEU A 191 -18.42 -12.86 20.97
C LEU A 191 -17.81 -12.57 19.59
N GLY A 192 -18.59 -12.69 18.51
CA GLY A 192 -18.10 -12.39 17.15
C GLY A 192 -17.79 -10.91 16.96
N PHE A 193 -18.58 -10.02 17.55
CA PHE A 193 -18.33 -8.58 17.58
C PHE A 193 -17.09 -8.24 18.42
N GLY A 194 -16.96 -8.80 19.62
CA GLY A 194 -15.78 -8.64 20.49
C GLY A 194 -14.48 -9.09 19.81
N LEU A 195 -14.49 -10.25 19.14
CA LEU A 195 -13.33 -10.75 18.38
C LEU A 195 -12.99 -9.83 17.19
N LYS A 196 -13.99 -9.28 16.48
CA LYS A 196 -13.76 -8.28 15.43
C LYS A 196 -13.12 -7.00 15.99
N ILE A 197 -13.59 -6.50 17.14
CA ILE A 197 -13.01 -5.33 17.80
C ILE A 197 -11.57 -5.60 18.24
N VAL A 198 -11.29 -6.73 18.91
CA VAL A 198 -9.94 -7.09 19.34
C VAL A 198 -8.99 -7.23 18.15
N SER A 199 -9.44 -7.84 17.05
CA SER A 199 -8.67 -7.93 15.80
C SER A 199 -8.43 -6.56 15.17
N ALA A 200 -9.44 -5.68 15.13
CA ALA A 200 -9.30 -4.31 14.63
C ALA A 200 -8.32 -3.48 15.48
N LEU A 201 -8.41 -3.56 16.81
CA LEU A 201 -7.50 -2.89 17.74
C LEU A 201 -6.07 -3.44 17.63
N PHE A 202 -5.89 -4.75 17.44
CA PHE A 202 -4.57 -5.35 17.22
C PHE A 202 -3.96 -4.91 15.88
N ASN A 203 -4.74 -4.93 14.79
CA ASN A 203 -4.27 -4.45 13.49
C ASN A 203 -3.94 -2.94 13.53
N LEU A 204 -4.76 -2.13 14.21
CA LEU A 204 -4.51 -0.71 14.45
C LEU A 204 -3.24 -0.50 15.28
N PHE A 205 -3.02 -1.27 16.34
CA PHE A 205 -1.79 -1.25 17.13
C PHE A 205 -0.55 -1.59 16.28
N VAL A 206 -0.61 -2.63 15.44
CA VAL A 206 0.47 -2.99 14.52
C VAL A 206 0.73 -1.89 13.50
N ILE A 207 -0.32 -1.32 12.88
CA ILE A 207 -0.19 -0.18 11.95
C ILE A 207 0.47 1.00 12.65
N VAL A 208 0.03 1.35 13.87
CA VAL A 208 0.63 2.42 14.65
C VAL A 208 2.10 2.13 14.90
N VAL A 209 2.44 1.02 15.60
CA VAL A 209 3.84 0.66 15.96
C VAL A 209 4.77 0.68 14.75
N LEU A 210 4.32 0.12 13.63
CA LEU A 210 5.11 0.04 12.41
C LEU A 210 5.20 1.40 11.69
N THR A 211 4.16 2.23 11.76
CA THR A 211 4.20 3.65 11.35
C THR A 211 5.19 4.43 12.20
N LEU A 212 5.26 4.18 13.51
CA LEU A 212 6.23 4.84 14.41
C LEU A 212 7.65 4.49 13.99
N TYR A 213 7.91 3.21 13.75
CA TYR A 213 9.21 2.69 13.33
C TYR A 213 9.63 3.29 11.99
N PHE A 214 8.75 3.31 10.98
CA PHE A 214 9.06 3.93 9.69
C PHE A 214 9.19 5.45 9.77
N LEU A 215 8.38 6.16 10.56
CA LEU A 215 8.47 7.61 10.72
C LEU A 215 9.80 8.03 11.38
N ALA A 216 10.24 7.27 12.40
CA ALA A 216 11.54 7.46 13.01
C ALA A 216 12.69 7.16 12.02
N SER A 217 12.66 5.98 11.38
CA SER A 217 13.74 5.43 10.56
C SER A 217 13.76 5.89 9.10
N LEU A 218 12.76 6.63 8.61
CA LEU A 218 12.43 6.82 7.19
C LEU A 218 13.65 6.97 6.27
N LYS A 219 14.52 7.95 6.56
CA LYS A 219 15.73 8.23 5.77
C LYS A 219 16.76 7.10 5.78
N THR A 220 16.93 6.41 6.90
CA THR A 220 17.83 5.26 7.03
C THR A 220 17.32 4.08 6.20
N THR A 221 16.02 3.81 6.30
CA THR A 221 15.33 2.72 5.59
C THR A 221 15.36 2.93 4.08
N THR A 222 15.11 4.15 3.60
CA THR A 222 15.14 4.47 2.16
C THR A 222 16.56 4.47 1.60
N HIS A 223 17.54 5.04 2.32
CA HIS A 223 18.96 4.93 1.94
C HIS A 223 19.49 3.49 1.93
N ALA A 224 18.97 2.60 2.79
CA ALA A 224 19.30 1.18 2.74
C ALA A 224 18.78 0.53 1.44
N ILE A 225 17.53 0.82 1.05
CA ILE A 225 16.95 0.36 -0.23
C ILE A 225 17.77 0.90 -1.42
N TYR A 226 18.18 2.18 -1.42
CA TYR A 226 18.99 2.75 -2.50
C TYR A 226 20.38 2.11 -2.63
N ARG A 227 20.92 1.47 -1.59
CA ARG A 227 22.19 0.73 -1.68
C ARG A 227 22.08 -0.52 -2.55
N LEU A 228 20.89 -1.08 -2.74
CA LEU A 228 20.66 -2.20 -3.67
C LEU A 228 20.85 -1.80 -5.14
N ALA A 229 20.74 -0.50 -5.46
CA ALA A 229 21.05 -0.01 -6.80
C ALA A 229 22.57 -0.01 -7.08
N PRO A 230 23.00 -0.42 -8.30
CA PRO A 230 24.40 -0.32 -8.73
C PRO A 230 24.96 1.09 -8.58
N ALA A 231 26.23 1.20 -8.17
CA ALA A 231 26.86 2.47 -7.84
C ALA A 231 26.75 3.51 -8.97
N SER A 232 26.92 3.10 -10.22
CA SER A 232 26.81 3.93 -11.43
C SER A 232 25.42 4.54 -11.69
N ARG A 233 24.38 4.08 -11.00
CA ARG A 233 22.99 4.59 -11.11
C ARG A 233 22.43 5.08 -9.78
N ARG A 234 23.14 4.87 -8.66
CA ARG A 234 22.62 5.06 -7.29
C ARG A 234 22.14 6.48 -7.03
N ASP A 235 22.88 7.50 -7.45
CA ASP A 235 22.47 8.90 -7.31
C ASP A 235 21.13 9.21 -8.00
N ARG A 236 20.94 8.75 -9.25
CA ARG A 236 19.65 8.92 -9.96
C ARG A 236 18.52 8.14 -9.30
N VAL A 237 18.79 6.96 -8.74
CA VAL A 237 17.80 6.17 -7.98
C VAL A 237 17.42 6.86 -6.67
N THR A 238 18.38 7.38 -5.91
CA THR A 238 18.14 8.17 -4.70
C THR A 238 17.26 9.38 -5.01
N ARG A 239 17.67 10.25 -5.95
CA ARG A 239 16.91 11.46 -6.30
C ARG A 239 15.48 11.17 -6.77
N LEU A 240 15.29 10.11 -7.56
CA LEU A 240 13.96 9.71 -8.04
C LEU A 240 13.11 9.11 -6.92
N GLY A 241 13.70 8.27 -6.06
CA GLY A 241 13.05 7.67 -4.90
C GLY A 241 12.63 8.70 -3.86
N ASP A 242 13.51 9.64 -3.51
CA ASP A 242 13.22 10.74 -2.60
C ASP A 242 12.08 11.63 -3.15
N LYS A 243 12.05 11.86 -4.47
CA LYS A 243 10.94 12.60 -5.11
C LYS A 243 9.63 11.82 -5.09
N VAL A 244 9.64 10.49 -5.28
CA VAL A 244 8.46 9.63 -5.09
C VAL A 244 7.95 9.72 -3.66
N ILE A 245 8.82 9.57 -2.65
CA ILE A 245 8.43 9.64 -1.23
C ILE A 245 7.91 11.04 -0.87
N SER A 246 8.53 12.10 -1.39
CA SER A 246 8.08 13.48 -1.22
C SER A 246 6.70 13.72 -1.82
N ASN A 247 6.39 13.14 -2.99
CA ASN A 247 5.06 13.23 -3.58
C ASN A 247 4.02 12.43 -2.78
N ILE A 248 4.36 11.21 -2.32
CA ILE A 248 3.50 10.39 -1.46
C ILE A 248 3.17 11.14 -0.16
N GLY A 249 4.19 11.62 0.56
CA GLY A 249 3.99 12.37 1.79
C GLY A 249 3.22 13.69 1.57
N GLY A 250 3.47 14.37 0.45
CA GLY A 250 2.70 15.54 0.04
C GLY A 250 1.23 15.25 -0.23
N TYR A 251 0.88 14.11 -0.84
CA TYR A 251 -0.51 13.73 -1.04
C TYR A 251 -1.18 13.34 0.28
N VAL A 252 -0.55 12.48 1.09
CA VAL A 252 -1.18 11.97 2.31
C VAL A 252 -1.34 13.07 3.37
N SER A 253 -0.36 13.97 3.50
CA SER A 253 -0.54 15.18 4.32
C SER A 253 -1.61 16.12 3.74
N GLY A 254 -1.74 16.19 2.41
CA GLY A 254 -2.84 16.88 1.74
C GLY A 254 -4.21 16.27 2.08
N ALA A 255 -4.36 14.95 1.98
CA ALA A 255 -5.58 14.23 2.31
C ALA A 255 -5.99 14.46 3.78
N PHE A 256 -5.02 14.40 4.71
CA PHE A 256 -5.28 14.76 6.11
C PHE A 256 -5.69 16.22 6.33
N ILE A 257 -5.24 17.16 5.48
CA ILE A 257 -5.69 18.56 5.54
C ILE A 257 -7.12 18.72 5.01
N VAL A 258 -7.48 18.03 3.90
CA VAL A 258 -8.87 18.04 3.39
C VAL A 258 -9.82 17.40 4.43
N ALA A 259 -9.48 16.21 4.92
CA ALA A 259 -10.23 15.51 5.97
C ALA A 259 -10.38 16.34 7.26
N LEU A 260 -9.34 17.09 7.67
CA LEU A 260 -9.41 18.00 8.81
C LEU A 260 -10.32 19.20 8.53
N CYS A 261 -10.34 19.73 7.30
CA CYS A 261 -11.33 20.73 6.89
C CYS A 261 -12.75 20.16 6.95
N ALA A 262 -13.00 18.99 6.38
CA ALA A 262 -14.31 18.33 6.37
C ALA A 262 -14.81 18.02 7.80
N GLY A 263 -13.92 17.55 8.68
CA GLY A 263 -14.23 17.36 10.09
C GLY A 263 -14.54 18.68 10.81
N LEU A 264 -13.72 19.71 10.65
CA LEU A 264 -13.93 20.99 11.36
C LEU A 264 -15.17 21.74 10.87
N THR A 265 -15.49 21.73 9.56
CA THR A 265 -16.73 22.32 9.05
C THR A 265 -17.96 21.54 9.53
N SER A 266 -17.90 20.21 9.51
CA SER A 266 -18.95 19.33 10.05
C SER A 266 -19.17 19.56 11.53
N LEU A 267 -18.10 19.69 12.34
CA LEU A 267 -18.19 19.96 13.77
C LEU A 267 -18.91 21.28 14.04
N VAL A 268 -18.48 22.37 13.37
CA VAL A 268 -19.09 23.69 13.53
C VAL A 268 -20.55 23.69 13.09
N PHE A 269 -20.89 23.00 11.99
CA PHE A 269 -22.29 22.88 11.54
C PHE A 269 -23.15 22.09 12.54
N LEU A 270 -22.73 20.87 12.88
CA LEU A 270 -23.49 19.96 13.75
C LEU A 270 -23.69 20.51 15.16
N TRP A 271 -22.75 21.29 15.68
CA TRP A 271 -22.85 21.96 16.99
C TRP A 271 -24.10 22.86 17.12
N PHE A 272 -24.63 23.38 16.01
CA PHE A 272 -25.86 24.19 15.99
C PHE A 272 -27.11 23.40 15.56
N THR A 273 -27.04 22.07 15.49
CA THR A 273 -28.17 21.18 15.17
C THR A 273 -28.67 20.44 16.42
N PRO A 274 -29.90 19.88 16.41
CA PRO A 274 -30.40 19.03 17.49
C PRO A 274 -29.52 17.82 17.84
N ILE A 275 -28.70 17.31 16.90
CA ILE A 275 -27.72 16.23 17.14
C ILE A 275 -26.34 16.75 17.63
N GLY A 276 -26.29 17.98 18.16
CA GLY A 276 -25.07 18.66 18.59
C GLY A 276 -24.27 17.93 19.67
N GLU A 277 -24.92 17.12 20.50
CA GLU A 277 -24.26 16.26 21.50
C GLU A 277 -23.31 15.23 20.86
N TYR A 278 -23.64 14.75 19.65
CA TYR A 278 -22.82 13.81 18.89
C TYR A 278 -21.86 14.50 17.90
N ALA A 279 -21.87 15.83 17.81
CA ALA A 279 -21.16 16.59 16.78
C ALA A 279 -19.66 16.27 16.70
N VAL A 280 -18.97 16.08 17.82
CA VAL A 280 -17.54 15.73 17.87
C VAL A 280 -17.26 14.38 17.22
N ALA A 281 -18.06 13.36 17.54
CA ALA A 281 -17.89 12.01 17.01
C ALA A 281 -18.30 11.92 15.53
N LEU A 282 -19.44 12.53 15.17
CA LEU A 282 -19.93 12.56 13.78
C LEU A 282 -18.99 13.33 12.85
N ALA A 283 -18.44 14.47 13.30
CA ALA A 283 -17.40 15.20 12.59
C ALA A 283 -16.12 14.37 12.41
N PHE A 284 -15.74 13.56 13.41
CA PHE A 284 -14.60 12.66 13.29
C PHE A 284 -14.88 11.51 12.30
N VAL A 285 -16.10 10.97 12.27
CA VAL A 285 -16.52 9.97 11.26
C VAL A 285 -16.41 10.57 9.85
N VAL A 286 -16.87 11.81 9.63
CA VAL A 286 -16.69 12.51 8.35
C VAL A 286 -15.20 12.63 8.02
N ALA A 287 -14.37 13.13 8.95
CA ALA A 287 -12.94 13.27 8.72
C ALA A 287 -12.23 11.94 8.37
N VAL A 288 -12.53 10.84 9.08
CA VAL A 288 -11.94 9.52 8.82
C VAL A 288 -12.35 8.97 7.47
N LEU A 289 -13.65 9.09 7.12
CA LEU A 289 -14.15 8.64 5.83
C LEU A 289 -13.56 9.49 4.70
N ASP A 290 -13.44 10.80 4.88
CA ASP A 290 -12.94 11.74 3.86
C ASP A 290 -11.47 11.52 3.44
N VAL A 291 -10.66 10.85 4.27
CA VAL A 291 -9.33 10.39 3.84
C VAL A 291 -9.42 9.46 2.60
N ILE A 292 -10.56 8.78 2.39
CA ILE A 292 -10.84 7.92 1.24
C ILE A 292 -11.21 8.80 0.01
N PRO A 293 -10.36 8.88 -1.02
CA PRO A 293 -10.57 9.79 -2.15
C PRO A 293 -11.84 9.45 -2.94
N MET A 294 -12.46 10.47 -3.56
CA MET A 294 -13.69 10.41 -4.38
C MET A 294 -14.98 9.96 -3.68
N ILE A 295 -14.89 9.20 -2.58
CA ILE A 295 -16.02 8.48 -1.97
C ILE A 295 -16.24 8.91 -0.50
N GLY A 296 -15.17 9.36 0.18
CA GLY A 296 -15.13 9.67 1.60
C GLY A 296 -16.15 10.69 2.08
N ALA A 297 -16.08 11.93 1.58
CA ALA A 297 -17.08 12.98 1.83
C ALA A 297 -18.53 12.48 1.63
N THR A 298 -18.80 11.70 0.58
CA THR A 298 -20.13 11.15 0.28
C THR A 298 -20.58 10.14 1.35
N LEU A 299 -19.70 9.25 1.81
CA LEU A 299 -20.01 8.31 2.89
C LEU A 299 -20.23 9.03 4.22
N GLY A 300 -19.40 10.03 4.54
CA GLY A 300 -19.58 10.87 5.73
C GLY A 300 -20.93 11.59 5.71
N ALA A 301 -21.25 12.22 4.57
CA ALA A 301 -22.54 12.89 4.34
C ALA A 301 -23.73 11.94 4.52
N VAL A 302 -23.67 10.72 3.97
CA VAL A 302 -24.73 9.71 4.09
C VAL A 302 -24.89 9.25 5.54
N VAL A 303 -23.80 8.92 6.24
CA VAL A 303 -23.85 8.44 7.64
C VAL A 303 -24.41 9.52 8.57
N VAL A 304 -23.92 10.75 8.48
CA VAL A 304 -24.40 11.85 9.34
C VAL A 304 -25.83 12.24 8.99
N SER A 305 -26.20 12.29 7.70
CA SER A 305 -27.57 12.61 7.31
C SER A 305 -28.56 11.52 7.74
N ALA A 306 -28.18 10.24 7.71
CA ALA A 306 -29.02 9.15 8.20
C ALA A 306 -29.27 9.26 9.72
N ILE A 307 -28.23 9.54 10.51
CA ILE A 307 -28.33 9.78 11.96
C ILE A 307 -29.18 11.04 12.26
N ALA A 308 -29.05 12.08 11.45
CA ALA A 308 -29.88 13.27 11.53
C ALA A 308 -31.37 12.96 11.23
N PHE A 309 -31.67 12.20 10.16
CA PHE A 309 -33.03 11.76 9.85
C PHE A 309 -33.64 10.85 10.93
N ALA A 310 -32.82 10.02 11.59
CA ALA A 310 -33.22 9.21 12.74
C ALA A 310 -33.49 10.02 14.03
N THR A 311 -33.23 11.33 14.01
CA THR A 311 -33.50 12.25 15.14
C THR A 311 -34.59 13.27 14.81
N ASP A 312 -34.49 13.95 13.66
CA ASP A 312 -35.50 14.89 13.15
C ASP A 312 -35.39 15.05 11.63
N PHE A 313 -36.53 15.00 10.95
CA PHE A 313 -36.63 15.13 9.49
C PHE A 313 -36.09 16.45 8.96
N LYS A 314 -36.25 17.58 9.67
CA LYS A 314 -35.73 18.89 9.23
C LYS A 314 -34.21 18.93 9.35
N THR A 315 -33.67 18.36 10.43
CA THR A 315 -32.23 18.22 10.68
C THR A 315 -31.58 17.31 9.65
N GLY A 316 -32.23 16.21 9.26
CA GLY A 316 -31.80 15.37 8.14
C GLY A 316 -31.69 16.12 6.82
N ILE A 317 -32.72 16.89 6.44
CA ILE A 317 -32.68 17.76 5.24
C ILE A 317 -31.57 18.81 5.34
N ALA A 318 -31.41 19.45 6.50
CA ALA A 318 -30.35 20.44 6.72
C ALA A 318 -28.95 19.84 6.54
N CYS A 319 -28.72 18.62 7.05
CA CYS A 319 -27.47 17.88 6.83
C CYS A 319 -27.23 17.59 5.34
N VAL A 320 -28.23 17.07 4.61
CA VAL A 320 -28.09 16.80 3.16
C VAL A 320 -27.73 18.07 2.39
N ILE A 321 -28.41 19.19 2.65
CA ILE A 321 -28.11 20.48 1.99
C ILE A 321 -26.70 20.96 2.34
N PHE A 322 -26.32 20.91 3.62
CA PHE A 322 -24.98 21.30 4.07
C PHE A 322 -23.90 20.46 3.38
N TYR A 323 -24.02 19.14 3.39
CA TYR A 323 -22.99 18.26 2.82
C TYR A 323 -22.90 18.35 1.30
N VAL A 324 -24.02 18.52 0.58
CA VAL A 324 -23.99 18.74 -0.88
C VAL A 324 -23.24 20.04 -1.21
N VAL A 325 -23.52 21.13 -0.50
CA VAL A 325 -22.84 22.42 -0.68
C VAL A 325 -21.36 22.34 -0.28
N TYR A 326 -21.06 21.74 0.87
CA TYR A 326 -19.69 21.54 1.35
C TYR A 326 -18.89 20.70 0.35
N GLN A 327 -19.44 19.61 -0.19
CA GLN A 327 -18.77 18.77 -1.17
C GLN A 327 -18.49 19.50 -2.50
N GLN A 328 -19.33 20.45 -2.93
CA GLN A 328 -18.98 21.31 -4.07
C GLN A 328 -17.81 22.24 -3.71
N PHE A 329 -17.86 22.89 -2.54
CA PHE A 329 -16.80 23.76 -2.07
C PHE A 329 -15.47 23.03 -1.91
N GLU A 330 -15.49 21.80 -1.42
CA GLU A 330 -14.31 20.95 -1.29
C GLU A 330 -13.71 20.62 -2.67
N ASN A 331 -14.50 20.05 -3.58
CA ASN A 331 -14.04 19.64 -4.90
C ASN A 331 -13.50 20.79 -5.76
N TYR A 332 -14.10 21.99 -5.68
CA TYR A 332 -13.71 23.14 -6.50
C TYR A 332 -12.77 24.14 -5.79
N VAL A 333 -12.74 24.18 -4.45
CA VAL A 333 -12.00 25.21 -3.69
C VAL A 333 -10.90 24.62 -2.81
N ILE A 334 -11.20 23.60 -1.99
CA ILE A 334 -10.24 23.03 -1.02
C ILE A 334 -9.28 22.06 -1.71
N TYR A 335 -9.80 20.97 -2.28
CA TYR A 335 -9.00 19.88 -2.85
C TYR A 335 -7.99 20.37 -3.91
N PRO A 336 -8.35 21.26 -4.87
CA PRO A 336 -7.37 21.76 -5.84
C PRO A 336 -6.27 22.61 -5.18
N ARG A 337 -6.61 23.44 -4.18
CA ARG A 337 -5.61 24.27 -3.47
C ARG A 337 -4.63 23.39 -2.69
N VAL A 338 -5.13 22.41 -1.96
CA VAL A 338 -4.32 21.52 -1.10
C VAL A 338 -3.46 20.57 -1.94
N MET A 339 -4.02 19.94 -2.97
CA MET A 339 -3.32 18.91 -3.77
C MET A 339 -2.39 19.46 -4.86
N SER A 340 -2.54 20.72 -5.27
CA SER A 340 -1.81 21.38 -6.38
C SER A 340 -0.29 21.21 -6.39
N LYS A 341 0.34 20.99 -5.23
CA LYS A 341 1.81 20.87 -5.09
C LYS A 341 2.30 19.41 -4.96
N SER A 342 1.37 18.47 -4.84
CA SER A 342 1.63 17.08 -4.46
C SER A 342 1.37 16.09 -5.58
N VAL A 343 0.32 16.32 -6.37
CA VAL A 343 -0.14 15.39 -7.42
C VAL A 343 -0.50 16.18 -8.69
N ASP A 344 0.42 16.18 -9.66
CA ASP A 344 0.21 16.64 -11.03
C ASP A 344 -0.27 15.43 -11.87
N LEU A 345 -1.57 15.15 -11.83
CA LEU A 345 -2.23 14.08 -12.58
C LEU A 345 -3.50 14.60 -13.27
N PRO A 346 -3.77 14.20 -14.53
CA PRO A 346 -5.08 14.41 -15.15
C PRO A 346 -6.18 13.73 -14.33
N GLY A 347 -7.34 14.37 -14.16
CA GLY A 347 -8.44 13.86 -13.33
C GLY A 347 -8.91 12.45 -13.70
N ALA A 348 -8.88 12.09 -14.99
CA ALA A 348 -9.17 10.73 -15.44
C ALA A 348 -8.21 9.68 -14.85
N VAL A 349 -6.91 10.00 -14.69
CA VAL A 349 -5.93 9.10 -14.07
C VAL A 349 -6.21 8.94 -12.57
N ILE A 350 -6.63 10.01 -11.89
CA ILE A 350 -7.01 9.97 -10.46
C ILE A 350 -8.20 9.03 -10.25
N VAL A 351 -9.25 9.16 -11.07
CA VAL A 351 -10.46 8.31 -10.99
C VAL A 351 -10.14 6.84 -11.36
N ILE A 352 -9.44 6.60 -12.46
CA ILE A 352 -9.06 5.24 -12.88
C ILE A 352 -8.17 4.57 -11.82
N ALA A 353 -7.20 5.30 -11.27
CA ALA A 353 -6.35 4.78 -10.20
C ALA A 353 -7.17 4.41 -8.96
N ALA A 354 -8.05 5.31 -8.48
CA ALA A 354 -8.90 5.05 -7.32
C ALA A 354 -9.79 3.81 -7.52
N LEU A 355 -10.40 3.65 -8.70
CA LEU A 355 -11.23 2.48 -9.03
C LEU A 355 -10.41 1.18 -9.07
N VAL A 356 -9.26 1.18 -9.74
CA VAL A 356 -8.36 0.01 -9.81
C VAL A 356 -7.81 -0.35 -8.43
N GLY A 357 -7.43 0.63 -7.63
CA GLY A 357 -7.03 0.43 -6.23
C GLY A 357 -8.14 -0.21 -5.41
N THR A 358 -9.36 0.34 -5.50
CA THR A 358 -10.54 -0.21 -4.81
C THR A 358 -10.81 -1.66 -5.21
N ALA A 359 -10.70 -2.00 -6.49
CA ALA A 359 -10.92 -3.36 -7.00
C ALA A 359 -9.83 -4.35 -6.55
N LEU A 360 -8.57 -3.91 -6.40
CA LEU A 360 -7.45 -4.78 -6.03
C LEU A 360 -7.30 -4.97 -4.51
N LEU A 361 -7.47 -3.91 -3.72
CA LEU A 361 -7.09 -3.85 -2.30
C LEU A 361 -8.13 -3.11 -1.44
N GLY A 362 -9.37 -2.95 -1.92
CA GLY A 362 -10.46 -2.30 -1.20
C GLY A 362 -10.18 -0.85 -0.84
N VAL A 363 -10.72 -0.41 0.29
CA VAL A 363 -10.52 0.95 0.84
C VAL A 363 -9.03 1.32 0.92
N VAL A 364 -8.17 0.38 1.33
CA VAL A 364 -6.73 0.61 1.43
C VAL A 364 -6.12 0.85 0.04
N GLY A 365 -6.56 0.11 -0.97
CA GLY A 365 -6.15 0.35 -2.35
C GLY A 365 -6.57 1.72 -2.87
N ALA A 366 -7.78 2.18 -2.57
CA ALA A 366 -8.24 3.52 -2.93
C ALA A 366 -7.32 4.63 -2.39
N LEU A 367 -6.90 4.51 -1.12
CA LEU A 367 -5.95 5.43 -0.48
C LEU A 367 -4.58 5.44 -1.17
N LEU A 368 -4.02 4.25 -1.42
CA LEU A 368 -2.67 4.08 -1.98
C LEU A 368 -2.58 4.43 -3.48
N ALA A 369 -3.69 4.31 -4.22
CA ALA A 369 -3.67 4.31 -5.68
C ALA A 369 -3.23 5.64 -6.32
N ILE A 370 -3.68 6.78 -5.79
CA ILE A 370 -3.39 8.08 -6.41
C ILE A 370 -1.87 8.41 -6.31
N PRO A 371 -1.21 8.23 -5.14
CA PRO A 371 0.25 8.35 -5.08
C PRO A 371 1.01 7.24 -5.82
N ALA A 372 0.47 6.02 -5.90
CA ALA A 372 1.08 4.97 -6.72
C ALA A 372 1.05 5.35 -8.21
N ALA A 373 -0.07 5.87 -8.71
CA ALA A 373 -0.17 6.39 -10.08
C ALA A 373 0.76 7.59 -10.32
N ALA A 374 0.87 8.51 -9.36
CA ALA A 374 1.82 9.63 -9.44
C ALA A 374 3.28 9.16 -9.46
N ALA A 375 3.63 8.14 -8.68
CA ALA A 375 4.96 7.53 -8.67
C ALA A 375 5.26 6.80 -9.99
N VAL A 376 4.32 6.01 -10.52
CA VAL A 376 4.44 5.33 -11.81
C VAL A 376 4.61 6.35 -12.94
N LEU A 377 3.77 7.39 -13.01
CA LEU A 377 3.88 8.41 -14.06
C LEU A 377 5.21 9.17 -13.99
N LEU A 378 5.68 9.50 -12.79
CA LEU A 378 7.00 10.12 -12.59
C LEU A 378 8.14 9.23 -13.10
N VAL A 379 8.10 7.92 -12.80
CA VAL A 379 9.09 6.96 -13.30
C VAL A 379 9.01 6.80 -14.82
N VAL A 380 7.80 6.69 -15.40
CA VAL A 380 7.61 6.61 -16.85
C VAL A 380 8.16 7.85 -17.55
N ARG A 381 7.88 9.05 -17.03
CA ARG A 381 8.40 10.33 -17.58
C ARG A 381 9.92 10.39 -17.52
N GLU A 382 10.52 10.11 -16.36
CA GLU A 382 11.97 10.25 -16.15
C GLU A 382 12.83 9.07 -16.65
N VAL A 383 12.24 7.92 -17.01
CA VAL A 383 12.97 6.72 -17.47
C VAL A 383 12.61 6.28 -18.89
N VAL A 384 11.34 6.40 -19.31
CA VAL A 384 10.88 5.98 -20.63
C VAL A 384 10.87 7.16 -21.59
N VAL A 385 10.04 8.18 -21.34
CA VAL A 385 9.88 9.34 -22.23
C VAL A 385 11.22 10.05 -22.45
N LYS A 386 11.89 10.42 -21.35
CA LYS A 386 13.23 11.03 -21.36
C LYS A 386 14.35 10.17 -21.98
N ARG A 387 14.09 8.89 -22.28
CA ARG A 387 15.01 8.01 -23.03
C ARG A 387 14.63 7.92 -24.51
N GLN A 388 13.39 8.21 -24.87
CA GLN A 388 12.94 8.41 -26.24
C GLN A 388 13.32 9.82 -26.73
N ASP A 389 13.19 10.85 -25.89
CA ASP A 389 13.60 12.24 -26.21
C ASP A 389 15.13 12.42 -26.41
N LEU A 390 15.93 11.41 -26.06
CA LEU A 390 17.40 11.36 -26.19
C LEU A 390 17.85 10.38 -27.30
N ARG A 391 16.99 10.11 -28.29
CA ARG A 391 17.21 9.20 -29.43
C ARG A 391 16.80 9.85 -30.74
#